data_AF-A0A5D2CA68-F1
#
_entry.id   AF-A0A5D2CA68-F1
#
_cell.length_a   1.000
_cell.length_b   1.000
_cell.length_c   1.000
_cell.angle_alpha   90.00
_cell.angle_beta   90.00
_cell.angle_gamma   90.00
#
_symmetry.space_group_name_H-M   'P 1'
#
loop_
_entity.id
_entity.type
_entity.pdbx_description
1 polymer ?
#
loop_
_entity_poly.entity_id
_entity_poly.type
_entity_poly.pdbx_seq_one_letter_code
_entity_poly.pdbx_strand_id
1 'polypeptide(L)'
;MYRTNFGIGHSIKDLLEAHIPPGGRLGRGRKGLYDTINNSIHFQLGLALASLGVITSLVAQHMYSLPAYAFIAQDFTTQAALYTHHQYIAGFIMTGAFAHGAMFFIRDYNPE
;
A
#
# COMPACT_ATOMS: atom_id res chain seq x y z
N MET A 1 7.71 -5.62 18.12
CA MET A 1 6.34 -5.08 17.94
C MET A 1 5.34 -6.21 17.73
N TYR A 2 5.46 -7.01 16.68
CA TYR A 2 4.58 -8.17 16.46
C TYR A 2 5.11 -9.44 17.14
N ARG A 3 4.20 -10.29 17.60
CA ARG A 3 4.51 -11.54 18.34
C ARG A 3 5.05 -12.61 17.38
N THR A 4 6.07 -13.33 17.81
CA THR A 4 6.65 -14.49 17.11
C THR A 4 6.80 -15.67 18.09
N ASN A 5 7.60 -16.67 17.74
CA ASN A 5 7.83 -17.88 18.55
C ASN A 5 8.41 -17.63 19.95
N PHE A 6 8.89 -16.42 20.23
CA PHE A 6 9.48 -16.02 21.52
C PHE A 6 8.44 -15.51 22.54
N GLY A 7 7.14 -15.61 22.24
CA GLY A 7 6.05 -15.28 23.18
C GLY A 7 5.84 -13.79 23.49
N ILE A 8 6.76 -12.91 23.07
CA ILE A 8 6.71 -11.46 23.30
C ILE A 8 6.26 -10.73 22.04
N GLY A 9 5.31 -9.79 22.18
CA GLY A 9 4.81 -8.91 21.12
C GLY A 9 3.29 -8.95 20.93
N HIS A 10 2.78 -8.25 19.92
CA HIS A 10 1.36 -8.15 19.61
C HIS A 10 0.91 -9.07 18.48
N SER A 11 -0.26 -9.67 18.61
CA SER A 11 -0.98 -10.32 17.50
C SER A 11 -1.69 -9.25 16.68
N ILE A 12 -1.46 -9.22 15.37
CA ILE A 12 -2.14 -8.27 14.47
C ILE A 12 -3.65 -8.50 14.48
N LYS A 13 -4.09 -9.77 14.54
CA LYS A 13 -5.51 -10.13 14.62
C LYS A 13 -6.16 -9.51 15.84
N ASP A 14 -5.57 -9.71 17.02
CA ASP A 14 -6.09 -9.20 18.30
C ASP A 14 -6.12 -7.66 18.30
N LEU A 15 -5.10 -7.02 17.72
CA LEU A 15 -5.06 -5.56 17.56
C LEU A 15 -6.20 -5.04 16.67
N LEU A 16 -6.48 -5.71 15.55
CA LEU A 16 -7.55 -5.32 14.65
C LEU A 16 -8.93 -5.53 15.27
N GLU A 17 -9.15 -6.64 15.96
CA GLU A 17 -10.42 -6.96 16.62
C GLU A 17 -10.72 -6.04 17.80
N ALA A 18 -9.69 -5.64 18.56
CA ALA A 18 -9.82 -4.71 19.69
C ALA A 18 -10.03 -3.25 19.24
N HIS A 19 -9.65 -2.90 18.00
CA HIS A 19 -9.74 -1.53 17.50
C HIS A 19 -11.15 -1.19 16.99
N ILE A 20 -12.02 -0.87 17.95
CA ILE A 20 -13.40 -0.42 17.70
C ILE A 20 -13.44 1.11 17.79
N PRO A 21 -14.04 1.81 16.80
CA PRO A 21 -14.12 3.27 16.82
C PRO A 21 -14.93 3.76 18.03
N PRO A 22 -14.56 4.90 18.64
CA PRO A 22 -15.24 5.44 19.82
C PRO A 22 -16.66 5.95 19.54
N GLY A 23 -17.03 6.16 18.26
CA GLY A 23 -18.34 6.65 17.84
C GLY A 23 -19.02 5.73 16.81
N GLY A 24 -20.35 5.60 16.91
CA GLY A 24 -21.15 4.62 16.17
C GLY A 24 -21.34 4.84 14.65
N ARG A 25 -20.66 5.82 14.04
CA ARG A 25 -20.80 6.13 12.61
C ARG A 25 -19.83 5.37 11.69
N LEU A 26 -18.94 4.56 12.24
CA LEU A 26 -17.85 3.89 11.50
C LEU A 26 -17.97 2.35 11.51
N GLY A 27 -19.18 1.81 11.76
CA GLY A 27 -19.47 0.37 11.71
C GLY A 27 -18.91 -0.43 12.89
N ARG A 28 -18.81 -1.76 12.72
CA ARG A 28 -18.40 -2.71 13.78
C ARG A 28 -16.87 -2.83 13.97
N GLY A 29 -16.10 -1.87 13.47
CA GLY A 29 -14.64 -1.88 13.52
C GLY A 29 -14.00 -2.81 12.47
N ARG A 30 -12.79 -3.30 12.75
CA ARG A 30 -11.95 -4.07 11.80
C ARG A 30 -12.07 -5.60 11.99
N LYS A 31 -13.22 -6.09 12.45
CA LYS A 31 -13.47 -7.52 12.67
C LYS A 31 -13.39 -8.30 11.36
N GLY A 32 -12.78 -9.49 11.39
CA GLY A 32 -12.60 -10.35 10.21
C GLY A 32 -11.54 -9.88 9.21
N LEU A 33 -11.13 -8.60 9.27
CA LEU A 33 -10.20 -8.01 8.30
C LEU A 33 -8.87 -8.76 8.22
N TYR A 34 -8.34 -9.24 9.36
CA TYR A 34 -7.09 -10.02 9.35
C TYR A 34 -7.19 -11.24 8.43
N ASP A 35 -8.29 -12.00 8.54
CA ASP A 35 -8.49 -13.21 7.74
C ASP A 35 -8.83 -12.84 6.29
N THR A 36 -9.62 -11.78 6.06
CA THR A 36 -9.90 -11.26 4.70
C THR A 36 -8.62 -10.91 3.93
N ILE A 37 -7.66 -10.24 4.59
CA ILE A 37 -6.38 -9.88 3.97
C ILE A 37 -5.52 -11.12 3.78
N ASN A 38 -5.36 -11.95 4.81
CA ASN A 38 -4.39 -13.05 4.75
C ASN A 38 -4.83 -14.22 3.86
N ASN A 39 -6.13 -14.38 3.62
CA ASN A 39 -6.65 -15.45 2.78
C ASN A 39 -6.79 -15.07 1.29
N SER A 40 -6.59 -13.79 0.91
CA SER A 40 -6.65 -13.35 -0.49
C SER A 40 -5.34 -12.77 -0.98
N ILE A 41 -4.75 -13.41 -1.99
CA ILE A 41 -3.57 -12.90 -2.69
C ILE A 41 -3.94 -11.65 -3.50
N HIS A 42 -5.17 -11.58 -4.05
CA HIS A 42 -5.62 -10.40 -4.77
C HIS A 42 -5.70 -9.17 -3.87
N PHE A 43 -6.17 -9.33 -2.62
CA PHE A 43 -6.21 -8.21 -1.68
C PHE A 43 -4.81 -7.79 -1.21
N GLN A 44 -3.94 -8.74 -0.90
CA GLN A 44 -2.55 -8.45 -0.54
C GLN A 44 -1.81 -7.71 -1.65
N LEU A 45 -1.94 -8.20 -2.89
CA LEU A 45 -1.30 -7.58 -4.05
C LEU A 45 -1.89 -6.20 -4.33
N GLY A 46 -3.20 -6.02 -4.21
CA GLY A 46 -3.85 -4.71 -4.33
C GLY A 46 -3.28 -3.68 -3.34
N LEU A 47 -3.14 -4.04 -2.07
CA LEU A 47 -2.55 -3.17 -1.04
C LEU A 47 -1.06 -2.89 -1.26
N ALA A 48 -0.29 -3.92 -1.64
CA ALA A 48 1.12 -3.78 -1.95
C ALA A 48 1.33 -2.82 -3.13
N LEU A 49 0.57 -2.96 -4.21
CA LEU A 49 0.63 -2.05 -5.35
C LEU A 49 0.17 -0.64 -4.97
N ALA A 50 -0.89 -0.47 -4.18
CA ALA A 50 -1.33 0.85 -3.74
C ALA A 50 -0.24 1.58 -2.96
N SER A 51 0.38 0.91 -1.97
CA SER A 51 1.48 1.49 -1.19
C SER A 51 2.71 1.77 -2.04
N LEU A 52 3.09 0.85 -2.92
CA LEU A 52 4.23 1.02 -3.82
C LEU A 52 3.99 2.14 -4.83
N GLY A 53 2.79 2.27 -5.40
CA GLY A 53 2.45 3.33 -6.35
C GLY A 53 2.55 4.72 -5.73
N VAL A 54 2.08 4.87 -4.49
CA VAL A 54 2.23 6.11 -3.71
C VAL A 54 3.71 6.43 -3.49
N ILE A 55 4.51 5.45 -3.05
CA ILE A 55 5.95 5.66 -2.82
C ILE A 55 6.69 5.95 -4.12
N THR A 56 6.37 5.29 -5.23
CA THR A 56 7.00 5.57 -6.53
C THR A 56 6.71 7.00 -7.00
N SER A 57 5.49 7.50 -6.79
CA SER A 57 5.18 8.91 -7.07
C SER A 57 5.94 9.85 -6.13
N LEU A 58 6.02 9.52 -4.83
CA LEU A 58 6.81 10.28 -3.86
C LEU A 58 8.30 10.35 -4.25
N VAL A 59 8.87 9.23 -4.71
CA VAL A 59 10.25 9.17 -5.21
C VAL A 59 10.44 10.15 -6.37
N ALA A 60 9.53 10.17 -7.35
CA ALA A 60 9.61 11.12 -8.45
C ALA A 60 9.58 12.58 -7.96
N GLN A 61 8.67 12.90 -7.01
CA GLN A 61 8.55 14.25 -6.45
C GLN A 61 9.78 14.67 -5.65
N HIS A 62 10.36 13.76 -4.85
CA HIS A 62 11.56 14.06 -4.08
C HIS A 62 12.81 14.10 -4.95
N MET A 63 12.97 13.25 -5.96
CA MET A 63 14.19 13.22 -6.78
C MET A 63 14.41 14.50 -7.59
N TYR A 64 13.34 15.16 -8.06
CA TYR A 64 13.50 16.40 -8.82
C TYR A 64 13.70 17.64 -7.91
N SER A 65 13.18 17.61 -6.67
CA SER A 65 13.24 18.73 -5.72
C SER A 65 14.40 18.64 -4.72
N LEU A 66 14.85 17.42 -4.40
CA LEU A 66 15.96 17.08 -3.51
C LEU A 66 16.92 16.12 -4.24
N PRO A 67 17.76 16.63 -5.17
CA PRO A 67 18.64 15.79 -5.97
C PRO A 67 19.65 15.01 -5.12
N ALA A 68 19.57 13.69 -5.16
CA ALA A 68 20.42 12.79 -4.36
C ALA A 68 21.77 12.43 -5.03
N TYR A 69 21.92 12.74 -6.32
CA TYR A 69 23.11 12.37 -7.10
C TYR A 69 23.91 13.62 -7.51
N ALA A 70 25.24 13.52 -7.46
CA ALA A 70 26.11 14.63 -7.86
C ALA A 70 25.87 15.02 -9.32
N PHE A 71 25.84 16.33 -9.60
CA PHE A 71 25.67 16.94 -10.92
C PHE A 71 24.35 16.66 -11.65
N ILE A 72 23.44 15.83 -11.10
CA ILE A 72 22.19 15.47 -11.80
C ILE A 72 21.26 16.67 -12.03
N ALA A 73 21.32 17.69 -11.17
CA ALA A 73 20.56 18.92 -11.31
C ALA A 73 20.99 19.78 -12.53
N GLN A 74 22.15 19.47 -13.12
CA GLN A 74 22.65 20.14 -14.32
C GLN A 74 22.33 19.34 -15.60
N ASP A 75 22.02 18.05 -15.47
CA ASP A 75 21.59 17.19 -16.57
C ASP A 75 20.06 17.18 -16.67
N PHE A 76 19.53 18.19 -17.34
CA PHE A 76 18.09 18.41 -17.46
C PHE A 76 17.36 17.28 -18.18
N THR A 77 17.99 16.67 -19.19
CA THR A 77 17.37 15.58 -19.96
C THR A 77 17.22 14.34 -19.08
N THR A 78 18.26 13.99 -18.32
CA THR A 78 18.19 12.86 -17.39
C THR A 78 17.18 13.12 -16.28
N GLN A 79 17.13 14.33 -15.72
CA GLN A 79 16.16 14.67 -14.66
C GLN A 79 14.70 14.60 -15.17
N ALA A 80 14.43 15.11 -16.37
CA ALA A 80 13.11 15.04 -17.00
C ALA A 80 12.71 13.58 -17.31
N ALA A 81 13.66 12.77 -17.80
CA ALA A 81 13.43 11.36 -18.09
C ALA A 81 13.10 10.56 -16.82
N LEU A 82 13.88 10.72 -15.74
CA LEU A 82 13.67 10.01 -14.48
C LEU A 82 12.33 10.37 -13.83
N TYR A 83 11.96 11.64 -13.82
CA TYR A 83 10.66 12.08 -13.29
C TYR A 83 9.51 11.43 -14.05
N THR A 84 9.54 11.54 -15.39
CA THR A 84 8.49 11.00 -16.26
C THR A 84 8.39 9.49 -16.13
N HIS A 85 9.54 8.79 -16.13
CA HIS A 85 9.61 7.35 -15.95
C HIS A 85 8.91 6.88 -14.67
N HIS A 86 9.26 7.47 -13.52
CA HIS A 86 8.68 7.07 -12.24
C HIS A 86 7.19 7.43 -12.13
N GLN A 87 6.74 8.55 -12.70
CA GLN A 87 5.32 8.91 -12.71
C GLN A 87 4.47 7.96 -13.56
N TYR A 88 4.94 7.56 -14.74
CA TYR A 88 4.23 6.56 -15.55
C TYR A 88 4.16 5.21 -14.86
N ILE A 89 5.27 4.75 -14.24
CA ILE A 89 5.27 3.51 -13.46
C ILE A 89 4.30 3.61 -12.29
N ALA A 90 4.30 4.72 -11.54
CA ALA A 90 3.37 4.93 -10.45
C ALA A 90 1.91 4.81 -10.93
N GLY A 91 1.57 5.41 -12.08
CA GLY A 91 0.25 5.29 -12.69
C GLY A 91 -0.16 3.86 -13.03
N PHE A 92 0.74 3.10 -13.67
CA PHE A 92 0.49 1.67 -13.97
C PHE A 92 0.30 0.84 -12.70
N ILE A 93 1.16 1.04 -11.69
CA ILE A 93 1.08 0.33 -10.41
C ILE A 93 -0.23 0.67 -9.68
N MET A 94 -0.62 1.94 -9.62
CA MET A 94 -1.88 2.37 -8.99
C MET A 94 -3.10 1.78 -9.71
N THR A 95 -3.07 1.74 -11.04
CA THR A 95 -4.15 1.10 -11.82
C THR A 95 -4.22 -0.40 -11.52
N GLY A 96 -3.07 -1.08 -11.42
CA GLY A 96 -2.99 -2.47 -10.99
C GLY A 96 -3.54 -2.70 -9.58
N ALA A 97 -3.30 -1.79 -8.65
CA ALA A 97 -3.84 -1.87 -7.29
C ALA A 97 -5.38 -1.94 -7.29
N PHE A 98 -6.04 -1.05 -8.03
CA PHE A 98 -7.50 -1.06 -8.15
C PHE A 98 -8.03 -2.26 -8.94
N ALA A 99 -7.32 -2.71 -9.98
CA ALA A 99 -7.68 -3.93 -10.71
C ALA A 99 -7.66 -5.17 -9.80
N HIS A 100 -6.62 -5.32 -8.98
CA HIS A 100 -6.53 -6.41 -8.00
C HIS A 100 -7.57 -6.28 -6.87
N GLY A 101 -7.87 -5.06 -6.43
CA GLY A 101 -8.98 -4.80 -5.50
C GLY A 101 -10.35 -5.22 -6.07
N ALA A 102 -10.62 -4.92 -7.34
CA ALA A 102 -11.84 -5.36 -8.00
C ALA A 102 -11.90 -6.89 -8.16
N MET A 103 -10.77 -7.54 -8.51
CA MET A 103 -10.69 -9.00 -8.56
C MET A 103 -10.96 -9.65 -7.21
N PHE A 104 -10.45 -9.08 -6.12
CA PHE A 104 -10.77 -9.53 -4.77
C PHE A 104 -12.28 -9.51 -4.51
N PHE A 105 -12.97 -8.42 -4.83
CA PHE A 105 -14.43 -8.30 -4.60
C PHE A 105 -15.25 -9.32 -5.37
N ILE A 106 -14.74 -9.80 -6.51
CA ILE A 106 -15.46 -10.78 -7.34
C ILE A 106 -15.15 -12.22 -6.90
N ARG A 107 -13.91 -12.52 -6.53
CA ARG A 107 -13.43 -13.91 -6.38
C ARG A 107 -13.28 -14.36 -4.93
N ASP A 108 -12.83 -13.47 -4.06
CA ASP A 108 -12.31 -13.84 -2.73
C ASP A 108 -13.09 -13.17 -1.58
N TYR A 109 -13.92 -12.17 -1.87
CA TYR A 109 -14.73 -11.49 -0.87
C TYR A 109 -15.90 -12.37 -0.39
N ASN A 110 -15.98 -12.57 0.93
CA ASN A 110 -17.12 -13.20 1.59
C ASN A 110 -17.90 -12.15 2.41
N PRO A 111 -19.19 -11.90 2.11
CA PRO A 111 -20.02 -11.00 2.89
C PRO A 111 -20.53 -11.58 4.23
N GLU A 112 -20.46 -12.90 4.42
CA GLU A 112 -20.82 -13.59 5.67
C GLU A 112 -19.66 -13.59 6.69
#